data_AF-H6L8G1-F1
#
_entry.id   AF-H6L8G1-F1
#
_cell.length_a   1.000
_cell.length_b   1.000
_cell.length_c   1.000
_cell.angle_alpha   90.00
_cell.angle_beta   90.00
_cell.angle_gamma   90.00
#
_symmetry.space_group_name_H-M   'P 1'
#
loop_
_entity.id
_entity.type
_entity.pdbx_description
1 polymer ?
#
loop_
_entity_poly.entity_id
_entity_poly.type
_entity_poly.pdbx_seq_one_letter_code
_entity_poly.pdbx_strand_id
1 'polypeptide(L)'
;MRGALMSLPFMTDDKEGLLRQWLGQMRPFMEEQTRLLNSTAFNQSDVCWGVESSDHKLLANRYAEFVKMAGLNANELKVFKKGLQIAAGEGKLQLFLELGESLQNTGWALSGMYPLGQTLKLVPASTHRDQIEAWYAQHEADAAVLFGRSLAADTYSFFATELFGANARENAQLHISQAKALNVNPLPDALLGVLIEDEPAYMESFFKFGKTGLLEMGLRIPKPSEQMMTKLALVLGNSGLDGMAAYEGSLGNGFEKRFLQISRRSSGIIAHNQYALI
;
A
#
# COMPACT_ATOMS: atom_id res chain seq x y z
N MET A 1 -11.74 11.91 -19.74
CA MET A 1 -10.65 11.31 -18.92
C MET A 1 -9.25 11.90 -19.11
N ARG A 2 -8.90 12.54 -20.24
CA ARG A 2 -7.54 13.11 -20.46
C ARG A 2 -7.17 14.35 -19.62
N GLY A 3 -8.11 14.98 -18.90
CA GLY A 3 -7.86 16.27 -18.24
C GLY A 3 -7.50 16.20 -16.75
N ALA A 4 -8.24 15.43 -15.95
CA ALA A 4 -8.16 15.50 -14.48
C ALA A 4 -6.94 14.77 -13.87
N LEU A 5 -6.35 13.82 -14.59
CA LEU A 5 -5.29 12.95 -14.04
C LEU A 5 -3.86 13.46 -14.30
N MET A 6 -3.70 14.52 -15.11
CA MET A 6 -2.40 14.91 -15.68
C MET A 6 -1.87 16.27 -15.20
N SER A 7 -2.40 16.84 -14.13
CA SER A 7 -1.83 18.05 -13.53
C SER A 7 -2.06 18.08 -12.02
N LEU A 8 -1.52 17.07 -11.31
CA LEU A 8 -1.47 17.17 -9.85
C LEU A 8 -0.50 18.31 -9.48
N PRO A 9 -0.82 19.17 -8.51
CA PRO A 9 -0.06 20.39 -8.21
C PRO A 9 1.39 20.16 -7.77
N PHE A 10 1.78 18.91 -7.50
CA PHE A 10 3.11 18.49 -7.05
C PHE A 10 3.81 17.54 -8.04
N MET A 11 3.22 17.29 -9.21
CA MET A 11 3.83 16.44 -10.25
C MET A 11 4.75 17.29 -11.12
N THR A 12 6.02 16.91 -11.22
CA THR A 12 6.95 17.51 -12.19
C THR A 12 6.69 16.97 -13.59
N ASP A 13 7.09 17.71 -14.64
CA ASP A 13 6.94 17.28 -16.04
C ASP A 13 7.56 15.88 -16.29
N ASP A 14 8.70 15.58 -15.65
CA ASP A 14 9.36 14.28 -15.74
C ASP A 14 8.50 13.16 -15.14
N LYS A 15 7.94 13.38 -13.94
CA LYS A 15 7.03 12.41 -13.28
C LYS A 15 5.77 12.21 -14.11
N GLU A 16 5.26 13.27 -14.72
CA GLU A 16 4.10 13.21 -15.61
C GLU A 16 4.40 12.41 -16.89
N GLY A 17 5.58 12.60 -17.48
CA GLY A 17 6.05 11.83 -18.63
C GLY A 17 6.13 10.32 -18.33
N LEU A 18 6.71 9.96 -17.18
CA LEU A 18 6.81 8.57 -16.72
C LEU A 18 5.43 7.95 -16.48
N LEU A 19 4.54 8.68 -15.83
CA LEU A 19 3.16 8.24 -15.62
C LEU A 19 2.44 8.02 -16.95
N ARG A 20 2.56 8.95 -17.90
CA ARG A 20 1.96 8.83 -19.24
C ARG A 20 2.48 7.60 -19.98
N GLN A 21 3.77 7.31 -19.87
CA GLN A 21 4.36 6.11 -20.46
C GLN A 21 3.78 4.83 -19.83
N TRP A 22 3.73 4.77 -18.50
CA TRP A 22 3.17 3.62 -17.78
C TRP A 22 1.68 3.43 -18.05
N LEU A 23 0.88 4.50 -18.01
CA LEU A 23 -0.54 4.47 -18.37
C LEU A 23 -0.74 4.10 -19.83
N GLY A 24 0.13 4.54 -20.75
CA GLY A 24 0.11 4.12 -22.15
C GLY A 24 0.27 2.61 -22.32
N GLN A 25 1.12 2.00 -21.49
CA GLN A 25 1.30 0.54 -21.45
C GLN A 25 0.08 -0.18 -20.84
N MET A 26 -0.61 0.44 -19.88
CA MET A 26 -1.79 -0.14 -19.24
C MET A 26 -3.11 0.14 -19.97
N ARG A 27 -3.20 1.22 -20.77
CA ARG A 27 -4.44 1.74 -21.38
C ARG A 27 -5.27 0.70 -22.15
N PRO A 28 -4.69 -0.17 -23.01
CA PRO A 28 -5.48 -1.15 -23.76
C PRO A 28 -6.24 -2.15 -22.87
N PHE A 29 -5.93 -2.21 -21.57
CA PHE A 29 -6.55 -3.10 -20.59
C PHE A 29 -7.50 -2.34 -19.65
N MET A 30 -7.42 -1.01 -19.64
CA MET A 30 -8.30 -0.19 -18.82
C MET A 30 -9.76 -0.16 -19.28
N GLU A 31 -10.00 -0.62 -20.50
CA GLU A 31 -11.32 -0.65 -21.15
C GLU A 31 -12.17 -1.88 -20.73
N GLU A 32 -11.57 -2.91 -20.11
CA GLU A 32 -12.22 -4.19 -19.79
C GLU A 32 -12.26 -4.53 -18.28
N GLN A 33 -12.92 -3.72 -17.43
CA GLN A 33 -13.11 -4.02 -15.99
C GLN A 33 -11.86 -3.86 -15.09
N THR A 34 -11.04 -2.83 -15.33
CA THR A 34 -9.99 -2.48 -14.38
C THR A 34 -10.32 -1.23 -13.59
N ARG A 35 -9.91 -1.20 -12.33
CA ARG A 35 -10.05 -0.03 -11.46
C ARG A 35 -8.75 0.74 -11.42
N LEU A 36 -8.81 2.03 -11.76
CA LEU A 36 -7.68 2.95 -11.59
C LEU A 36 -7.57 3.36 -10.12
N LEU A 37 -6.38 3.19 -9.56
CA LEU A 37 -6.01 3.55 -8.20
C LEU A 37 -5.01 4.69 -8.24
N ASN A 38 -5.12 5.59 -7.27
CA ASN A 38 -4.14 6.65 -7.08
C ASN A 38 -3.96 6.93 -5.59
N SER A 39 -2.73 7.15 -5.13
CA SER A 39 -2.45 7.58 -3.78
C SER A 39 -1.37 8.63 -3.70
N THR A 40 -1.52 9.57 -2.78
CA THR A 40 -0.52 10.57 -2.42
C THR A 40 -0.10 10.43 -0.96
N ALA A 41 1.15 10.76 -0.65
CA ALA A 41 1.61 10.90 0.73
C ALA A 41 1.26 12.29 1.30
N PHE A 42 0.87 12.37 2.57
CA PHE A 42 0.53 13.65 3.23
C PHE A 42 1.70 14.63 3.30
N ASN A 43 2.94 14.15 3.36
CA ASN A 43 4.11 14.96 3.66
C ASN A 43 5.24 14.80 2.64
N GLN A 44 4.97 14.16 1.50
CA GLN A 44 5.95 13.90 0.45
C GLN A 44 5.30 14.05 -0.92
N SER A 45 6.10 14.36 -1.94
CA SER A 45 5.65 14.40 -3.34
C SER A 45 5.52 13.01 -3.98
N ASP A 46 5.31 11.99 -3.14
CA ASP A 46 5.21 10.59 -3.50
C ASP A 46 3.81 10.30 -4.03
N VAL A 47 3.75 9.83 -5.28
CA VAL A 47 2.49 9.47 -5.95
C VAL A 47 2.55 8.01 -6.35
N CYS A 48 1.52 7.24 -6.03
CA CYS A 48 1.41 5.86 -6.48
C CYS A 48 0.12 5.66 -7.27
N TRP A 49 0.25 5.08 -8.46
CA TRP A 49 -0.83 4.75 -9.38
C TRP A 49 -0.96 3.25 -9.49
N GLY A 50 -2.18 2.75 -9.68
CA GLY A 50 -2.39 1.33 -9.85
C GLY A 50 -3.53 0.98 -10.78
N VAL A 51 -3.47 -0.21 -11.36
CA VAL A 51 -4.55 -0.83 -12.12
C VAL A 51 -4.87 -2.15 -11.43
N GLU A 52 -6.12 -2.32 -11.02
CA GLU A 52 -6.62 -3.50 -10.31
C GLU A 52 -7.64 -4.26 -11.15
N SER A 53 -7.57 -5.60 -11.14
CA SER A 53 -8.57 -6.47 -11.76
C SER A 53 -8.73 -7.79 -11.01
N SER A 54 -9.93 -8.38 -11.11
CA SER A 54 -10.19 -9.79 -10.74
C SER A 54 -9.79 -10.77 -11.84
N ASP A 55 -9.58 -10.31 -13.09
CA ASP A 55 -8.97 -11.15 -14.13
C ASP A 55 -7.45 -11.17 -13.96
N HIS A 56 -6.97 -12.14 -13.18
CA HIS A 56 -5.54 -12.29 -12.90
C HIS A 56 -4.74 -12.63 -14.16
N LYS A 57 -5.32 -13.35 -15.14
CA LYS A 57 -4.58 -13.77 -16.34
C LYS A 57 -4.17 -12.55 -17.17
N LEU A 58 -5.09 -11.59 -17.30
CA LEU A 58 -4.85 -10.34 -18.02
C LEU A 58 -3.65 -9.58 -17.44
N LEU A 59 -3.69 -9.28 -16.14
CA LEU A 59 -2.64 -8.50 -15.48
C LEU A 59 -1.33 -9.29 -15.31
N ALA A 60 -1.39 -10.62 -15.11
CA ALA A 60 -0.19 -11.44 -14.99
C ALA A 60 0.65 -11.49 -16.27
N ASN A 61 0.01 -11.57 -17.44
CA ASN A 61 0.73 -11.52 -18.72
C ASN A 61 1.45 -10.18 -18.91
N ARG A 62 0.82 -9.06 -18.52
CA ARG A 62 1.41 -7.73 -18.65
C ARG A 62 2.54 -7.47 -17.67
N TYR A 63 2.39 -7.93 -16.44
CA TYR A 63 3.50 -7.89 -15.49
C TYR A 63 4.71 -8.68 -16.02
N ALA A 64 4.48 -9.84 -16.65
CA ALA A 64 5.57 -10.62 -17.24
C ALA A 64 6.26 -9.90 -18.42
N GLU A 65 5.51 -9.17 -19.24
CA GLU A 65 6.06 -8.33 -20.30
C GLU A 65 6.84 -7.13 -19.73
N PHE A 66 6.29 -6.44 -18.73
CA PHE A 66 6.95 -5.32 -18.06
C PHE A 66 8.30 -5.73 -17.48
N VAL A 67 8.35 -6.85 -16.74
CA VAL A 67 9.58 -7.37 -16.15
C VAL A 67 10.64 -7.66 -17.23
N LYS A 68 10.24 -8.19 -18.39
CA LYS A 68 11.14 -8.42 -19.52
C LYS A 68 11.63 -7.11 -20.14
N MET A 69 10.73 -6.18 -20.42
CA MET A 69 11.06 -4.89 -21.04
C MET A 69 11.97 -4.03 -20.16
N ALA A 70 11.73 -4.04 -18.84
CA ALA A 70 12.52 -3.32 -17.87
C ALA A 70 13.88 -4.00 -17.57
N GLY A 71 14.21 -5.12 -18.24
CA GLY A 71 15.47 -5.84 -18.04
C GLY A 71 15.61 -6.44 -16.64
N LEU A 72 14.50 -6.69 -15.95
CA LEU A 72 14.49 -7.11 -14.55
C LEU A 72 14.76 -8.61 -14.41
N ASN A 73 15.31 -9.00 -13.25
CA ASN A 73 15.80 -10.35 -12.99
C ASN A 73 14.71 -11.43 -13.11
N ALA A 74 15.01 -12.55 -13.77
CA ALA A 74 14.12 -13.71 -13.90
C ALA A 74 13.60 -14.28 -12.55
N ASN A 75 14.30 -14.03 -11.44
CA ASN A 75 13.82 -14.39 -10.11
C ASN A 75 12.54 -13.65 -9.71
N GLU A 76 12.31 -12.43 -10.20
CA GLU A 76 11.10 -11.66 -9.88
C GLU A 76 9.84 -12.29 -10.49
N LEU A 77 9.94 -12.85 -11.70
CA LEU A 77 8.85 -13.66 -12.27
C LEU A 77 8.57 -14.92 -11.45
N LYS A 78 9.59 -15.53 -10.82
CA LYS A 78 9.38 -16.69 -9.95
C LYS A 78 8.61 -16.30 -8.68
N VAL A 79 8.96 -15.17 -8.07
CA VAL A 79 8.27 -14.66 -6.88
C VAL A 79 6.83 -14.29 -7.22
N PHE A 80 6.61 -13.59 -8.33
CA PHE A 80 5.27 -13.27 -8.81
C PHE A 80 4.40 -14.50 -9.08
N LYS A 81 4.94 -15.52 -9.78
CA LYS A 81 4.23 -16.79 -10.02
C LYS A 81 3.86 -17.50 -8.71
N LYS A 82 4.74 -17.49 -7.70
CA LYS A 82 4.41 -18.01 -6.37
C LYS A 82 3.28 -17.22 -5.70
N GLY A 83 3.28 -15.89 -5.82
CA GLY A 83 2.19 -15.06 -5.35
C GLY A 83 0.85 -15.42 -5.97
N LEU A 84 0.81 -15.60 -7.30
CA LEU A 84 -0.40 -16.05 -8.01
C LEU A 84 -0.85 -17.45 -7.58
N GLN A 85 0.10 -18.35 -7.28
CA GLN A 85 -0.23 -19.69 -6.76
C GLN A 85 -0.86 -19.63 -5.36
N ILE A 86 -0.37 -18.73 -4.50
CA ILE A 86 -0.95 -18.50 -3.16
C ILE A 86 -2.37 -17.98 -3.28
N ALA A 87 -2.62 -17.04 -4.20
CA ALA A 87 -3.96 -16.48 -4.39
C ALA A 87 -4.93 -17.43 -5.11
N ALA A 88 -4.43 -18.43 -5.84
CA ALA A 88 -5.25 -19.42 -6.54
C ALA A 88 -6.37 -18.85 -7.45
N GLY A 89 -6.20 -17.62 -7.95
CA GLY A 89 -7.20 -16.91 -8.76
C GLY A 89 -8.26 -16.13 -7.95
N GLU A 90 -8.15 -16.09 -6.64
CA GLU A 90 -9.04 -15.35 -5.75
C GLU A 90 -8.55 -13.93 -5.48
N GLY A 91 -9.46 -13.05 -5.07
CA GLY A 91 -9.13 -11.66 -4.76
C GLY A 91 -8.79 -10.83 -6.00
N LYS A 92 -8.12 -9.69 -5.78
CA LYS A 92 -7.81 -8.73 -6.85
C LYS A 92 -6.31 -8.51 -6.98
N LEU A 93 -5.83 -8.63 -8.21
CA LEU A 93 -4.46 -8.32 -8.59
C LEU A 93 -4.36 -6.85 -8.97
N GLN A 94 -3.42 -6.14 -8.35
CA GLN A 94 -3.04 -4.78 -8.66
C GLN A 94 -1.64 -4.76 -9.25
N LEU A 95 -1.43 -4.02 -10.34
CA LEU A 95 -0.12 -3.55 -10.78
C LEU A 95 0.00 -2.08 -10.41
N PHE A 96 1.16 -1.62 -9.95
CA PHE A 96 1.33 -0.24 -9.51
C PHE A 96 2.65 0.39 -9.93
N LEU A 97 2.64 1.71 -10.04
CA LEU A 97 3.78 2.61 -10.23
C LEU A 97 3.82 3.59 -9.07
N GLU A 98 4.92 3.64 -8.33
CA GLU A 98 5.17 4.62 -7.27
C GLU A 98 6.31 5.56 -7.72
N LEU A 99 6.10 6.86 -7.63
CA LEU A 99 6.98 7.94 -8.05
C LEU A 99 7.26 8.86 -6.86
N GLY A 100 8.42 8.69 -6.24
CA GLY A 100 8.95 9.59 -5.21
C GLY A 100 9.91 10.63 -5.80
N GLU A 101 10.58 11.41 -4.94
CA GLU A 101 11.54 12.45 -5.37
C GLU A 101 12.74 11.90 -6.15
N SER A 102 13.28 10.77 -5.71
CA SER A 102 14.44 10.12 -6.32
C SER A 102 14.21 8.64 -6.65
N LEU A 103 12.98 8.15 -6.46
CA LEU A 103 12.62 6.74 -6.56
C LEU A 103 11.47 6.55 -7.55
N GLN A 104 11.65 5.60 -8.48
CA GLN A 104 10.60 5.09 -9.33
C GLN A 104 10.47 3.59 -9.05
N ASN A 105 9.33 3.17 -8.51
CA ASN A 105 9.02 1.80 -8.17
C ASN A 105 7.89 1.27 -9.06
N THR A 106 7.99 0.04 -9.52
CA THR A 106 6.85 -0.67 -10.13
C THR A 106 6.71 -2.01 -9.44
N GLY A 107 5.48 -2.44 -9.23
CA GLY A 107 5.23 -3.67 -8.48
C GLY A 107 3.86 -4.24 -8.71
N TRP A 108 3.53 -5.22 -7.87
CA TRP A 108 2.23 -5.87 -7.84
C TRP A 108 1.77 -6.09 -6.41
N ALA A 109 0.46 -6.21 -6.23
CA ALA A 109 -0.17 -6.57 -4.98
C ALA A 109 -1.37 -7.48 -5.23
N LEU A 110 -1.65 -8.39 -4.29
CA LEU A 110 -2.85 -9.21 -4.26
C LEU A 110 -3.63 -8.87 -3.00
N SER A 111 -4.86 -8.40 -3.16
CA SER A 111 -5.80 -8.14 -2.07
C SER A 111 -6.84 -9.25 -2.02
N GLY A 112 -7.21 -9.68 -0.81
CA GLY A 112 -8.01 -10.88 -0.55
C GLY A 112 -7.51 -11.54 0.74
N MET A 113 -8.17 -12.58 1.23
CA MET A 113 -7.74 -13.27 2.47
C MET A 113 -6.87 -14.47 2.13
N TYR A 114 -5.64 -14.50 2.65
CA TYR A 114 -4.66 -15.53 2.35
C TYR A 114 -3.94 -16.03 3.62
N PRO A 115 -3.49 -17.29 3.66
CA PRO A 115 -2.71 -17.80 4.80
C PRO A 115 -1.41 -17.01 5.01
N LEU A 116 -1.24 -16.42 6.19
CA LEU A 116 -0.08 -15.58 6.53
C LEU A 116 1.23 -16.36 6.40
N GLY A 117 1.27 -17.61 6.88
CA GLY A 117 2.46 -18.47 6.74
C GLY A 117 2.90 -18.71 5.28
N GLN A 118 1.98 -18.65 4.31
CA GLN A 118 2.34 -18.77 2.89
C GLN A 118 2.80 -17.44 2.31
N THR A 119 2.16 -16.31 2.67
CA THR A 119 2.53 -14.99 2.18
C THR A 119 3.90 -14.54 2.72
N LEU A 120 4.23 -14.87 3.98
CA LEU A 120 5.54 -14.58 4.58
C LEU A 120 6.71 -15.28 3.87
N LYS A 121 6.48 -16.39 3.16
CA LYS A 121 7.53 -17.04 2.34
C LYS A 121 7.98 -16.20 1.15
N LEU A 122 7.21 -15.17 0.78
CA LEU A 122 7.59 -14.20 -0.25
C LEU A 122 8.46 -13.06 0.31
N VAL A 123 8.48 -12.89 1.63
CA VAL A 123 9.27 -11.88 2.34
C VAL A 123 10.69 -12.42 2.56
N PRO A 124 11.74 -11.60 2.33
CA PRO A 124 13.11 -11.98 2.65
C PRO A 124 13.25 -12.47 4.11
N ALA A 125 14.02 -13.53 4.31
CA ALA A 125 14.28 -14.06 5.65
C ALA A 125 14.94 -12.98 6.52
N SER A 126 14.36 -12.73 7.69
CA SER A 126 14.84 -11.75 8.65
C SER A 126 14.25 -12.03 10.03
N THR A 127 14.92 -11.58 11.09
CA THR A 127 14.44 -11.72 12.47
C THR A 127 13.01 -11.17 12.64
N HIS A 128 12.71 -10.03 12.02
CA HIS A 128 11.38 -9.41 12.09
C HIS A 128 10.30 -10.26 11.41
N ARG A 129 10.60 -10.93 10.29
CA ARG A 129 9.65 -11.85 9.63
C ARG A 129 9.27 -12.98 10.59
N ASP A 130 10.26 -13.61 11.21
CA ASP A 130 10.05 -14.73 12.12
C ASP A 130 9.33 -14.28 13.41
N GLN A 131 9.59 -13.07 13.88
CA GLN A 131 8.88 -12.44 15.01
C GLN A 131 7.41 -12.15 14.70
N ILE A 132 7.08 -11.71 13.48
CA ILE A 132 5.69 -11.53 13.04
C ILE A 132 4.96 -12.86 13.01
N GLU A 133 5.56 -13.90 12.42
CA GLU A 133 4.97 -15.24 12.38
C GLU A 133 4.68 -15.75 13.80
N ALA A 134 5.66 -15.62 14.71
CA ALA A 134 5.51 -16.03 16.10
C ALA A 134 4.43 -15.22 16.84
N TRP A 135 4.34 -13.91 16.62
CA TRP A 135 3.35 -13.05 17.27
C TRP A 135 1.92 -13.39 16.81
N TYR A 136 1.71 -13.63 15.52
CA TYR A 136 0.40 -14.03 14.99
C TYR A 136 -0.02 -15.44 15.45
N ALA A 137 0.94 -16.37 15.54
CA ALA A 137 0.69 -17.69 16.09
C ALA A 137 0.23 -17.68 17.56
N GLN A 138 0.72 -16.74 18.38
CA GLN A 138 0.28 -16.58 19.78
C GLN A 138 -1.18 -16.13 19.92
N HIS A 139 -1.75 -15.54 18.87
CA HIS A 139 -3.12 -15.04 18.85
C HIS A 139 -4.05 -15.89 17.99
N GLU A 140 -3.61 -17.08 17.57
CA GLU A 140 -4.37 -17.99 16.71
C GLU A 140 -4.86 -17.33 15.41
N ALA A 141 -4.11 -16.37 14.88
CA ALA A 141 -4.43 -15.62 13.68
C ALA A 141 -3.46 -15.94 12.54
N ASP A 142 -3.98 -16.16 11.33
CA ASP A 142 -3.18 -16.58 10.14
C ASP A 142 -3.70 -15.93 8.84
N ALA A 143 -4.21 -14.69 8.91
CA ALA A 143 -4.81 -14.02 7.75
C ALA A 143 -3.98 -12.80 7.30
N ALA A 144 -3.47 -12.86 6.07
CA ALA A 144 -2.99 -11.71 5.32
C ALA A 144 -4.08 -11.23 4.36
N VAL A 145 -4.37 -9.92 4.37
CA VAL A 145 -5.41 -9.29 3.54
C VAL A 145 -4.87 -8.57 2.30
N LEU A 146 -3.55 -8.36 2.29
CA LEU A 146 -2.80 -7.80 1.18
C LEU A 146 -1.39 -8.39 1.22
N PHE A 147 -0.83 -8.74 0.07
CA PHE A 147 0.61 -8.94 -0.05
C PHE A 147 1.10 -8.53 -1.43
N GLY A 148 2.36 -8.13 -1.53
CA GLY A 148 2.90 -7.64 -2.78
C GLY A 148 4.38 -7.37 -2.74
N ARG A 149 4.89 -6.88 -3.87
CA ARG A 149 6.32 -6.63 -4.07
C ARG A 149 6.56 -5.52 -5.08
N SER A 150 7.53 -4.65 -4.76
CA SER A 150 8.10 -3.66 -5.66
C SER A 150 9.42 -4.15 -6.25
N LEU A 151 9.72 -3.76 -7.49
CA LEU A 151 10.79 -4.31 -8.32
C LEU A 151 11.92 -3.35 -8.69
N ALA A 152 11.92 -2.10 -8.23
CA ALA A 152 12.92 -1.15 -8.68
C ALA A 152 14.16 -1.09 -7.77
N ALA A 153 14.91 0.02 -7.85
CA ALA A 153 16.21 0.24 -7.21
C ALA A 153 16.25 -0.25 -5.75
N ASP A 154 15.18 0.01 -5.00
CA ASP A 154 14.96 -0.52 -3.66
C ASP A 154 13.81 -1.54 -3.64
N THR A 155 14.14 -2.78 -4.02
CA THR A 155 13.21 -3.90 -4.00
C THR A 155 12.71 -4.15 -2.57
N TYR A 156 11.39 -4.14 -2.39
CA TYR A 156 10.75 -4.43 -1.10
C TYR A 156 9.55 -5.36 -1.28
N SER A 157 9.25 -6.14 -0.24
CA SER A 157 8.00 -6.89 -0.12
C SER A 157 7.13 -6.20 0.93
N PHE A 158 5.82 -6.29 0.80
CA PHE A 158 4.91 -5.75 1.79
C PHE A 158 3.72 -6.66 1.95
N PHE A 159 3.09 -6.56 3.11
CA PHE A 159 1.82 -7.22 3.36
C PHE A 159 1.02 -6.44 4.41
N ALA A 160 -0.28 -6.68 4.41
CA ALA A 160 -1.18 -6.25 5.46
C ALA A 160 -1.92 -7.46 6.01
N THR A 161 -2.23 -7.40 7.30
CA THR A 161 -2.90 -8.45 8.06
C THR A 161 -4.07 -7.85 8.82
N GLU A 162 -5.09 -8.65 9.06
CA GLU A 162 -6.19 -8.26 9.95
C GLU A 162 -5.66 -7.94 11.36
N LEU A 163 -6.22 -6.89 11.95
CA LEU A 163 -6.20 -6.72 13.39
C LEU A 163 -7.53 -7.24 13.96
N PHE A 164 -7.43 -8.15 14.92
CA PHE A 164 -8.53 -8.94 15.46
C PHE A 164 -9.06 -8.41 16.80
N GLY A 165 -8.82 -7.14 17.11
CA GLY A 165 -9.42 -6.46 18.26
C GLY A 165 -10.89 -6.13 18.00
N ALA A 166 -11.71 -6.15 19.05
CA ALA A 166 -13.16 -5.94 18.93
C ALA A 166 -13.55 -4.48 18.63
N ASN A 167 -12.62 -3.54 18.83
CA ASN A 167 -12.83 -2.11 18.63
C ASN A 167 -11.50 -1.40 18.35
N ALA A 168 -11.57 -0.10 18.06
CA ALA A 168 -10.39 0.67 17.70
C ALA A 168 -9.33 0.76 18.81
N ARG A 169 -9.76 0.77 20.07
CA ARG A 169 -8.87 0.81 21.24
C ARG A 169 -8.09 -0.50 21.39
N GLU A 170 -8.75 -1.64 21.28
CA GLU A 170 -8.11 -2.95 21.32
C GLU A 170 -7.14 -3.14 20.15
N ASN A 171 -7.53 -2.72 18.94
CA ASN A 171 -6.66 -2.76 17.77
C ASN A 171 -5.41 -1.87 17.95
N ALA A 172 -5.54 -0.69 18.56
CA ALA A 172 -4.39 0.14 18.91
C ALA A 172 -3.46 -0.54 19.92
N GLN A 173 -4.01 -1.28 20.89
CA GLN A 173 -3.21 -2.06 21.85
C GLN A 173 -2.49 -3.23 21.18
N LEU A 174 -3.15 -3.93 20.24
CA LEU A 174 -2.53 -4.98 19.43
C LEU A 174 -1.37 -4.43 18.61
N HIS A 175 -1.54 -3.26 17.97
CA HIS A 175 -0.46 -2.57 17.25
C HIS A 175 0.74 -2.27 18.16
N ILE A 176 0.50 -1.74 19.37
CA ILE A 176 1.57 -1.47 20.35
C ILE A 176 2.27 -2.78 20.79
N SER A 177 1.50 -3.84 21.05
CA SER A 177 2.01 -5.16 21.41
C SER A 177 2.90 -5.73 20.31
N GLN A 178 2.46 -5.63 19.07
CA GLN A 178 3.19 -6.09 17.89
C GLN A 178 4.48 -5.29 17.68
N ALA A 179 4.44 -3.96 17.83
CA ALA A 179 5.63 -3.12 17.73
C ALA A 179 6.67 -3.49 18.81
N LYS A 180 6.20 -3.77 20.04
CA LYS A 180 7.05 -4.25 21.13
C LYS A 180 7.69 -5.61 20.82
N ALA A 181 6.93 -6.55 20.28
CA ALA A 181 7.44 -7.87 19.90
C ALA A 181 8.52 -7.79 18.80
N LEU A 182 8.38 -6.82 17.90
CA LEU A 182 9.33 -6.55 16.82
C LEU A 182 10.48 -5.63 17.23
N ASN A 183 10.51 -5.16 18.48
CA ASN A 183 11.48 -4.17 18.97
C ASN A 183 11.55 -2.91 18.10
N VAL A 184 10.39 -2.42 17.66
CA VAL A 184 10.24 -1.16 16.92
C VAL A 184 9.34 -0.19 17.66
N ASN A 185 9.43 1.08 17.29
CA ASN A 185 8.55 2.09 17.86
C ASN A 185 7.15 1.99 17.23
N PRO A 186 6.07 2.03 18.03
CA PRO A 186 4.72 2.11 17.49
C PRO A 186 4.45 3.48 16.86
N LEU A 187 3.24 3.63 16.31
CA LEU A 187 2.73 4.95 15.94
C LEU A 187 2.58 5.79 17.22
N PRO A 188 2.86 7.10 17.20
CA PRO A 188 2.67 7.97 18.35
C PRO A 188 1.23 7.96 18.88
N ASP A 189 1.10 8.14 20.19
CA ASP A 189 -0.19 8.18 20.88
C ASP A 189 -1.16 9.21 20.31
N ALA A 190 -0.66 10.35 19.82
CA ALA A 190 -1.50 11.35 19.17
C ALA A 190 -2.18 10.83 17.89
N LEU A 191 -1.48 10.01 17.08
CA LEU A 191 -2.08 9.39 15.90
C LEU A 191 -3.03 8.26 16.29
N LEU A 192 -2.64 7.43 17.25
CA LEU A 192 -3.51 6.37 17.77
C LEU A 192 -4.79 6.95 18.40
N GLY A 193 -4.69 8.09 19.09
CA GLY A 193 -5.82 8.80 19.68
C GLY A 193 -6.86 9.22 18.64
N VAL A 194 -6.42 9.72 17.47
CA VAL A 194 -7.33 10.06 16.37
C VAL A 194 -8.05 8.82 15.84
N LEU A 195 -7.35 7.69 15.69
CA LEU A 195 -7.96 6.44 15.23
C LEU A 195 -8.95 5.87 16.25
N ILE A 196 -8.63 5.98 17.54
CA ILE A 196 -9.52 5.52 18.62
C ILE A 196 -10.79 6.37 18.69
N GLU A 197 -10.68 7.69 18.50
CA GLU A 197 -11.82 8.59 18.56
C GLU A 197 -12.77 8.45 17.36
N ASP A 198 -12.23 8.18 16.16
CA ASP A 198 -13.05 8.00 14.95
C ASP A 198 -13.76 6.64 14.90
N GLU A 199 -13.28 5.65 15.68
CA GLU A 199 -13.81 4.29 15.75
C GLU A 199 -14.02 3.64 14.36
N PRO A 200 -12.97 3.49 13.53
CA PRO A 200 -13.10 2.84 12.24
C PRO A 200 -13.60 1.40 12.41
N ALA A 201 -14.51 0.99 11.53
CA ALA A 201 -15.11 -0.34 11.59
C ALA A 201 -14.09 -1.48 11.45
N TYR A 202 -12.92 -1.19 10.88
CA TYR A 202 -11.90 -2.18 10.58
C TYR A 202 -10.52 -1.53 10.44
N MET A 203 -9.47 -2.24 10.87
CA MET A 203 -8.08 -1.82 10.73
C MET A 203 -7.19 -3.02 10.38
N GLU A 204 -6.10 -2.74 9.68
CA GLU A 204 -5.10 -3.72 9.29
C GLU A 204 -3.73 -3.28 9.80
N SER A 205 -2.90 -4.22 10.23
CA SER A 205 -1.46 -3.97 10.36
C SER A 205 -0.82 -3.99 8.99
N PHE A 206 0.12 -3.08 8.74
CA PHE A 206 0.89 -3.03 7.50
C PHE A 206 2.39 -3.13 7.78
N PHE A 207 3.08 -3.88 6.93
CA PHE A 207 4.52 -4.06 7.01
C PHE A 207 5.17 -3.95 5.64
N LYS A 208 6.36 -3.34 5.62
CA LYS A 208 7.22 -3.25 4.43
C LYS A 208 8.62 -3.73 4.77
N PHE A 209 9.15 -4.63 3.94
CA PHE A 209 10.42 -5.31 4.15
C PHE A 209 11.36 -5.07 2.98
N GLY A 210 12.55 -4.58 3.28
CA GLY A 210 13.67 -4.51 2.35
C GLY A 210 14.55 -5.75 2.45
N LYS A 211 15.73 -5.69 1.83
CA LYS A 211 16.73 -6.77 1.91
C LYS A 211 17.29 -6.96 3.32
N THR A 212 17.34 -5.89 4.12
CA THR A 212 17.98 -5.87 5.45
C THR A 212 16.98 -6.09 6.60
N GLY A 213 15.68 -6.17 6.32
CA GLY A 213 14.64 -6.36 7.32
C GLY A 213 13.47 -5.40 7.17
N LEU A 214 12.77 -5.15 8.28
CA LEU A 214 11.60 -4.29 8.35
C LEU A 214 11.98 -2.82 8.11
N LEU A 215 11.37 -2.21 7.10
CA LEU A 215 11.53 -0.80 6.73
C LEU A 215 10.43 0.06 7.33
N GLU A 216 9.20 -0.47 7.33
CA GLU A 216 8.02 0.26 7.76
C GLU A 216 7.05 -0.66 8.49
N MET A 217 6.44 -0.14 9.54
CA MET A 217 5.30 -0.76 10.23
C MET A 217 4.23 0.30 10.49
N GLY A 218 2.97 -0.06 10.34
CA GLY A 218 1.88 0.89 10.44
C GLY A 218 0.50 0.26 10.48
N LEU A 219 -0.49 1.12 10.29
CA LEU A 219 -1.90 0.75 10.22
C LEU A 219 -2.48 1.14 8.87
N ARG A 220 -3.39 0.34 8.33
CA ARG A 220 -4.26 0.69 7.21
C ARG A 220 -5.71 0.71 7.66
N ILE A 221 -6.41 1.75 7.25
CA ILE A 221 -7.81 2.00 7.56
C ILE A 221 -8.56 2.06 6.23
N PRO A 222 -9.38 1.05 5.89
CA PRO A 222 -10.26 1.13 4.74
C PRO A 222 -11.32 2.20 4.95
N LYS A 223 -11.66 2.89 3.87
CA LYS A 223 -12.72 3.91 3.81
C LYS A 223 -12.64 4.90 5.00
N PRO A 224 -11.50 5.58 5.19
CA PRO A 224 -11.33 6.51 6.30
C PRO A 224 -12.34 7.66 6.21
N SER A 225 -12.83 8.13 7.36
CA SER A 225 -13.76 9.25 7.44
C SER A 225 -13.05 10.57 7.10
N GLU A 226 -13.77 11.57 6.57
CA GLU A 226 -13.20 12.91 6.35
C GLU A 226 -12.70 13.56 7.64
N GLN A 227 -13.36 13.28 8.76
CA GLN A 227 -12.98 13.79 10.07
C GLN A 227 -11.65 13.20 10.54
N MET A 228 -11.46 11.88 10.39
CA MET A 228 -10.20 11.19 10.67
C MET A 228 -9.07 11.82 9.85
N MET A 229 -9.28 11.97 8.55
CA MET A 229 -8.31 12.53 7.61
C MET A 229 -7.85 13.93 8.03
N THR A 230 -8.81 14.80 8.37
CA THR A 230 -8.54 16.17 8.79
C THR A 230 -7.74 16.20 10.10
N LYS A 231 -8.15 15.43 11.10
CA LYS A 231 -7.48 15.36 12.41
C LYS A 231 -6.06 14.81 12.28
N LEU A 232 -5.86 13.77 11.48
CA LEU A 232 -4.52 13.20 11.26
C LEU A 232 -3.58 14.20 10.62
N ALA A 233 -4.07 14.95 9.64
CA ALA A 233 -3.26 15.94 8.95
C ALA A 233 -2.85 17.09 9.90
N LEU A 234 -3.71 17.48 10.85
CA LEU A 234 -3.33 18.42 11.92
C LEU A 234 -2.24 17.84 12.82
N VAL A 235 -2.30 16.56 13.16
CA VAL A 235 -1.29 15.87 14.00
C VAL A 235 0.04 15.69 13.24
N LEU A 236 0.00 15.43 11.94
CA LEU A 236 1.19 15.25 11.09
C LEU A 236 1.81 16.57 10.63
N GLY A 237 1.10 17.69 10.77
CA GLY A 237 1.54 19.04 10.41
C GLY A 237 0.77 19.64 9.23
N ASN A 238 0.42 20.94 9.35
CA ASN A 238 -0.52 21.63 8.44
C ASN A 238 -0.12 21.65 6.95
N SER A 239 1.16 21.52 6.61
CA SER A 239 1.58 21.51 5.20
C SER A 239 1.01 20.33 4.41
N GLY A 240 0.59 19.26 5.09
CA GLY A 240 -0.05 18.11 4.44
C GLY A 240 -1.54 18.30 4.14
N LEU A 241 -2.24 19.20 4.85
CA LEU A 241 -3.67 19.48 4.62
C LEU A 241 -3.91 20.14 3.27
N ASP A 242 -3.10 21.13 2.92
CA ASP A 242 -3.28 21.89 1.68
C ASP A 242 -2.96 21.02 0.46
N GLY A 243 -1.89 20.21 0.53
CA GLY A 243 -1.53 19.26 -0.54
C GLY A 243 -2.58 18.16 -0.73
N MET A 244 -3.15 17.66 0.37
CA MET A 244 -4.27 16.73 0.39
C MET A 244 -5.52 17.30 -0.27
N ALA A 245 -5.96 18.48 0.18
CA ALA A 245 -7.16 19.11 -0.31
C ALA A 245 -7.02 19.50 -1.79
N ALA A 246 -5.85 19.98 -2.19
CA ALA A 246 -5.55 20.25 -3.60
C ALA A 246 -5.55 18.97 -4.44
N TYR A 247 -5.03 17.87 -3.91
CA TYR A 247 -5.08 16.57 -4.57
C TYR A 247 -6.51 16.02 -4.68
N GLU A 248 -7.28 15.98 -3.59
CA GLU A 248 -8.69 15.57 -3.60
C GLU A 248 -9.51 16.44 -4.58
N GLY A 249 -9.31 17.76 -4.57
CA GLY A 249 -9.95 18.68 -5.50
C GLY A 249 -9.59 18.42 -6.96
N SER A 250 -8.35 17.96 -7.24
CA SER A 250 -7.90 17.64 -8.60
C SER A 250 -8.48 16.32 -9.15
N LEU A 251 -8.84 15.37 -8.28
CA LEU A 251 -9.41 14.09 -8.68
C LEU A 251 -10.85 14.23 -9.25
N GLY A 252 -11.60 15.24 -8.78
CA GLY A 252 -12.99 15.49 -9.19
C GLY A 252 -13.99 14.43 -8.69
N ASN A 253 -15.24 14.50 -9.15
CA ASN A 253 -16.37 13.71 -8.63
C ASN A 253 -16.41 12.22 -9.04
N GLY A 254 -15.28 11.65 -9.48
CA GLY A 254 -15.21 10.28 -10.00
C GLY A 254 -14.43 9.30 -9.14
N PHE A 255 -13.93 9.71 -7.98
CA PHE A 255 -13.07 8.89 -7.13
C PHE A 255 -13.68 8.70 -5.73
N GLU A 256 -13.58 7.48 -5.20
CA GLU A 256 -13.88 7.20 -3.80
C GLU A 256 -12.62 6.94 -2.99
N LYS A 257 -12.66 7.31 -1.70
CA LYS A 257 -11.64 6.98 -0.71
C LYS A 257 -11.62 5.48 -0.48
N ARG A 258 -10.44 4.87 -0.60
CA ARG A 258 -10.28 3.43 -0.46
C ARG A 258 -9.58 3.07 0.84
N PHE A 259 -8.41 3.66 1.10
CA PHE A 259 -7.62 3.40 2.30
C PHE A 259 -6.82 4.62 2.70
N LEU A 260 -6.59 4.75 4.01
CA LEU A 260 -5.52 5.51 4.62
C LEU A 260 -4.50 4.53 5.17
N GLN A 261 -3.23 4.68 4.83
CA GLN A 261 -2.12 3.96 5.45
C GLN A 261 -1.30 4.95 6.26
N ILE A 262 -1.01 4.67 7.52
CA ILE A 262 -0.09 5.45 8.36
C ILE A 262 1.02 4.51 8.80
N SER A 263 2.26 4.78 8.40
CA SER A 263 3.42 3.95 8.76
C SER A 263 4.56 4.77 9.34
N ARG A 264 5.30 4.12 10.24
CA ARG A 264 6.55 4.64 10.80
C ARG A 264 7.73 4.02 10.06
N ARG A 265 8.67 4.88 9.67
CA ARG A 265 9.99 4.57 9.11
C ARG A 265 11.07 4.99 10.10
N SER A 266 12.32 4.64 9.83
CA SER A 266 13.46 5.17 10.60
C SER A 266 13.59 6.70 10.50
N SER A 267 13.17 7.29 9.38
CA SER A 267 13.25 8.73 9.10
C SER A 267 12.04 9.55 9.56
N GLY A 268 10.96 8.92 10.02
CA GLY A 268 9.75 9.64 10.44
C GLY A 268 8.47 8.86 10.21
N ILE A 269 7.36 9.58 10.11
CA ILE A 269 6.03 9.03 9.86
C ILE A 269 5.61 9.44 8.46
N ILE A 270 5.01 8.50 7.73
CA ILE A 270 4.36 8.75 6.46
C ILE A 270 2.90 8.34 6.57
N ALA A 271 2.05 9.04 5.84
CA ALA A 271 0.68 8.60 5.64
C ALA A 271 0.33 8.70 4.15
N HIS A 272 -0.27 7.65 3.60
CA HIS A 272 -0.69 7.56 2.20
C HIS A 272 -2.21 7.41 2.12
N ASN A 273 -2.83 8.18 1.21
CA ASN A 273 -4.26 8.04 0.93
C ASN A 273 -4.50 7.52 -0.44
N GLN A 274 -5.16 6.38 -0.51
CA GLN A 274 -5.51 5.75 -1.76
C GLN A 274 -6.97 6.00 -2.11
N TYR A 275 -7.18 6.38 -3.36
CA TYR A 275 -8.45 6.61 -4.01
C TYR A 275 -8.60 5.64 -5.16
N ALA A 276 -9.85 5.39 -5.53
CA ALA A 276 -10.17 4.50 -6.62
C ALA A 276 -11.27 5.11 -7.50
N LEU A 277 -11.08 5.05 -8.83
CA LEU A 277 -12.07 5.54 -9.79
C LEU A 277 -13.36 4.68 -9.65
N ILE A 278 -14.51 5.36 -9.68
CA ILE A 278 -15.87 4.77 -9.62
C ILE A 278 -16.33 4.41 -11.04
#